data_AF-A0A351X8K8-F1
#
_entry.id   AF-A0A351X8K8-F1
#
_cell.length_a   1.000
_cell.length_b   1.000
_cell.length_c   1.000
_cell.angle_alpha   90.00
_cell.angle_beta   90.00
_cell.angle_gamma   90.00
#
_symmetry.space_group_name_H-M   'P 1'
#
loop_
_entity.id
_entity.type
_entity.pdbx_description
1 polymer ?
#
loop_
_entity_poly.entity_id
_entity_poly.type
_entity_poly.pdbx_seq_one_letter_code
_entity_poly.pdbx_strand_id
1 'polypeptide(L)' 'IVMEYIDGITLKEYINKQNSLTWNDALYFMTQILRAVQHAHDKGIVHRDIKPQNI' A
#
# COMPACT_ATOMS: atom_id res chain seq x y z
N ILE A 1 5.44 19.44 -4.30
CA ILE A 1 5.09 19.07 -2.91
C ILE A 1 6.30 18.36 -2.33
N VAL A 2 6.65 18.62 -1.07
CA VAL A 2 7.73 17.90 -0.37
C VAL A 2 7.08 16.88 0.58
N MET A 3 7.54 15.64 0.53
CA MET A 3 7.08 14.54 1.38
C MET A 3 8.30 13.81 1.96
N GLU A 4 8.09 13.03 3.01
CA GLU A 4 9.12 12.15 3.56
C GLU A 4 9.64 11.18 2.50
N TYR A 5 10.97 11.02 2.44
CA TYR A 5 11.58 9.99 1.60
C TYR A 5 11.57 8.66 2.34
N ILE A 6 10.92 7.66 1.75
CA ILE A 6 10.96 6.29 2.24
C ILE A 6 12.05 5.55 1.48
N ASP A 7 13.08 5.10 2.21
CA ASP A 7 14.10 4.20 1.67
C ASP A 7 13.55 2.76 1.61
N GLY A 8 12.98 2.41 0.46
CA GLY A 8 12.29 1.16 0.23
C GLY A 8 11.86 0.98 -1.23
N ILE A 9 11.11 -0.11 -1.49
CA ILE A 9 10.51 -0.38 -2.79
C ILE A 9 8.99 -0.31 -2.69
N THR A 10 8.34 -0.01 -3.81
CA THR A 10 6.88 -0.09 -3.93
C THR A 10 6.40 -1.51 -3.80
N LEU A 11 5.14 -1.69 -3.41
CA LEU A 11 4.49 -3.01 -3.42
C LEU A 11 4.52 -3.64 -4.82
N LYS A 12 4.40 -2.84 -5.89
CA LYS A 12 4.55 -3.35 -7.27
C LYS A 12 5.92 -4.00 -7.51
N GLU A 13 6.99 -3.34 -7.08
CA GLU A 13 8.35 -3.86 -7.26
C GLU A 13 8.58 -5.12 -6.41
N TYR A 14 8.01 -5.17 -5.20
CA TYR A 14 8.03 -6.36 -4.37
C TYR A 14 7.37 -7.55 -5.08
N ILE A 15 6.16 -7.36 -5.61
CA ILE A 15 5.41 -8.40 -6.33
C ILE A 15 6.19 -8.91 -7.54
N ASN A 16 6.78 -7.99 -8.32
CA ASN A 16 7.56 -8.35 -9.48
C ASN A 16 8.82 -9.16 -9.11
N LYS A 17 9.48 -8.84 -7.98
CA LYS A 17 10.64 -9.59 -7.51
C LYS A 17 10.30 -11.01 -7.06
N GLN A 18 9.10 -11.20 -6.47
CA GLN A 18 8.66 -12.51 -5.97
C GLN A 18 7.97 -13.39 -7.02
N ASN A 19 7.76 -12.89 -8.25
CA ASN A 19 6.94 -13.48 -9.32
C ASN A 19 5.44 -13.65 -8.99
N SER A 20 5.07 -13.92 -7.74
CA SER A 20 3.69 -13.94 -7.26
C SER A 20 3.59 -13.59 -5.77
N LEU A 21 2.39 -13.17 -5.36
CA LEU A 21 2.04 -12.90 -3.97
C LEU A 21 1.50 -14.17 -3.32
N THR A 22 2.06 -14.58 -2.18
CA THR A 22 1.41 -15.62 -1.37
C THR A 22 0.15 -15.06 -0.71
N TRP A 23 -0.78 -15.93 -0.32
CA TRP A 23 -1.96 -15.51 0.46
C TRP A 23 -1.59 -14.81 1.77
N ASN A 24 -0.49 -15.24 2.41
CA ASN A 24 -0.01 -14.64 3.65
C ASN A 24 0.51 -13.21 3.42
N ASP A 25 1.29 -13.01 2.36
CA ASP A 25 1.76 -11.68 1.96
C ASP A 25 0.57 -10.76 1.62
N ALA A 26 -0.43 -11.29 0.88
CA ALA A 26 -1.63 -10.53 0.54
C ALA A 26 -2.38 -10.08 1.79
N LEU A 27 -2.58 -10.97 2.76
CA LEU A 27 -3.23 -10.64 4.04
C LEU A 27 -2.42 -9.59 4.82
N TYR A 28 -1.09 -9.72 4.84
CA TYR A 28 -0.19 -8.79 5.51
C TYR A 28 -0.29 -7.36 4.95
N PHE A 29 -0.22 -7.20 3.62
CA PHE A 29 -0.33 -5.89 2.98
C PHE A 29 -1.75 -5.33 3.09
N MET A 30 -2.78 -6.13 2.83
CA MET A 30 -4.17 -5.67 2.86
C MET A 30 -4.59 -5.18 4.25
N THR A 31 -4.13 -5.83 5.32
CA THR A 31 -4.44 -5.40 6.69
C THR A 31 -3.91 -3.98 6.96
N GLN A 32 -2.71 -3.67 6.47
CA GLN A 32 -2.11 -2.35 6.64
C GLN A 32 -2.76 -1.29 5.76
N ILE A 33 -3.00 -1.61 4.48
CA ILE A 33 -3.68 -0.73 3.52
C ILE A 33 -5.07 -0.36 4.07
N LEU A 34 -5.86 -1.34 4.51
CA LEU A 34 -7.21 -1.08 5.02
C LEU A 34 -7.21 -0.23 6.29
N ARG A 35 -6.22 -0.38 7.18
CA ARG A 35 -6.07 0.51 8.35
C ARG A 35 -5.80 1.97 7.93
N ALA A 36 -4.91 2.18 6.96
CA ALA A 36 -4.61 3.52 6.45
C ALA A 36 -5.83 4.14 5.74
N VAL A 37 -6.55 3.36 4.95
CA VAL A 37 -7.77 3.78 4.26
C VAL A 37 -8.87 4.12 5.26
N GLN A 38 -9.10 3.28 6.27
CA GLN A 38 -10.06 3.57 7.33
C GLN A 38 -9.74 4.90 8.01
N HIS A 39 -8.47 5.14 8.36
CA HIS A 39 -8.03 6.38 8.99
C HIS A 39 -8.28 7.62 8.12
N ALA A 40 -8.13 7.50 6.79
CA ALA A 40 -8.45 8.57 5.84
C ALA A 40 -9.98 8.78 5.73
N HIS A 41 -10.74 7.70 5.64
CA HIS A 41 -12.20 7.73 5.56
C HIS A 41 -12.84 8.34 6.82
N ASP A 42 -12.29 8.07 8.01
CA ASP A 42 -12.74 8.68 9.27
C ASP A 42 -12.59 10.22 9.26
N LYS A 43 -11.75 10.76 8.37
CA LYS A 43 -11.56 12.19 8.13
C LYS A 43 -12.30 12.71 6.90
N GLY A 44 -13.15 11.88 6.28
CA GLY A 44 -13.85 12.21 5.04
C GLY A 44 -12.95 12.29 3.80
N ILE A 45 -11.72 11.76 3.86
CA ILE A 45 -10.77 11.79 2.74
C ILE A 45 -10.84 10.48 1.97
N VAL A 46 -11.02 10.55 0.66
CA VAL A 46 -10.96 9.39 -0.24
C VAL A 46 -9.62 9.41 -0.99
N HIS A 47 -8.82 8.35 -0.89
CA HIS A 47 -7.49 8.31 -1.54
C HIS A 47 -7.58 8.33 -3.07
N ARG A 48 -8.58 7.66 -3.67
CA ARG A 48 -8.86 7.60 -5.14
C ARG A 48 -7.81 6.95 -6.05
N ASP A 49 -6.63 6.58 -5.54
CA ASP A 49 -5.55 5.99 -6.36
C ASP A 49 -4.81 4.89 -5.59
N ILE A 50 -5.57 3.98 -4.98
CA ILE A 50 -5.01 2.83 -4.25
C ILE A 50 -4.61 1.77 -5.28
N LYS A 51 -3.30 1.56 -5.42
CA LYS A 51 -2.69 0.57 -6.32
C LYS A 51 -1.28 0.24 -5.84
N PRO A 52 -0.69 -0.91 -6.21
CA PRO A 52 0.64 -1.32 -5.74
C PRO A 52 1.79 -0.35 -6.03
N GLN A 53 1.63 0.55 -7.01
CA GLN A 53 2.61 1.60 -7.32
C GLN A 53 2.66 2.72 -6.27
N ASN A 54 1.59 2.88 -5.48
CA ASN A 54 1.40 3.96 -4.52
C ASN A 54 1.45 3.47 -3.06
N ILE A 55 1.88 2.22 -2.85
CA ILE A 55 2.08 1.59 -1.56
C ILE A 55 3.56 1.27 -1.42
#